data_AF-A0A2V5XFG5-F1
#
_entry.id   AF-A0A2V5XFG5-F1
#
_cell.length_a   1.000
_cell.length_b   1.000
_cell.length_c   1.000
_cell.angle_alpha   90.00
_cell.angle_beta   90.00
_cell.angle_gamma   90.00
#
_symmetry.space_group_name_H-M   'P 1'
#
loop_
_entity.id
_entity.type
_entity.pdbx_description
1 polymer ?
#
loop_
_entity_poly.entity_id
_entity_poly.type
_entity_poly.pdbx_seq_one_letter_code
_entity_poly.pdbx_strand_id
1 'polypeptide(L)' 'MNFEQFQNQSRLYVIGALEPEEVEEFEKARKKFGQKAEDFITKCYALHEAFALSLRPAKASAAIKDRLMSMVRERKET' A
#
# COMPACT_ATOMS: atom_id res chain seq x y z
N MET A 1 12.39 -16.76 3.48
CA MET A 1 11.01 -17.06 3.91
C MET A 1 10.36 -18.17 3.09
N ASN A 2 9.40 -18.88 3.67
CA ASN A 2 8.46 -19.75 2.96
C ASN A 2 7.27 -18.92 2.39
N PHE A 3 6.35 -19.56 1.65
CA PHE A 3 5.27 -18.83 1.00
C PHE A 3 4.22 -18.29 1.98
N GLU A 4 3.95 -18.99 3.08
CA GLU A 4 3.00 -18.53 4.10
C GLU A 4 3.50 -17.26 4.81
N GLN A 5 4.79 -17.22 5.16
CA GLN A 5 5.46 -16.02 5.68
C GLN A 5 5.39 -14.87 4.67
N PHE A 6 5.63 -15.16 3.39
CA PHE A 6 5.49 -14.19 2.31
C PHE A 6 4.07 -13.62 2.22
N GLN A 7 3.04 -14.47 2.35
CA GLN A 7 1.65 -14.03 2.33
C GLN A 7 1.33 -13.09 3.50
N ASN A 8 1.87 -13.36 4.69
CA ASN A 8 1.70 -12.48 5.85
C ASN A 8 2.43 -11.15 5.66
N GLN A 9 3.68 -11.17 5.21
CA GLN A 9 4.43 -9.93 4.91
C GLN A 9 3.83 -9.15 3.74
N SER A 10 3.20 -9.80 2.75
CA SER A 10 2.51 -9.11 1.64
C SER A 10 1.40 -8.18 2.15
N ARG A 11 0.72 -8.55 3.24
CA ARG A 11 -0.32 -7.72 3.86
C ARG A 11 0.27 -6.45 4.48
N LEU A 12 1.45 -6.54 5.08
CA LEU A 12 2.19 -5.41 5.64
C LEU A 12 2.83 -4.55 4.54
N TYR A 13 3.38 -5.19 3.52
CA TYR A 13 3.99 -4.53 2.36
C TYR A 13 3.00 -3.60 1.64
N VAL A 14 1.79 -4.10 1.35
CA VAL A 14 0.75 -3.34 0.63
C VAL A 14 0.33 -2.07 1.36
N ILE A 15 0.40 -2.06 2.69
CA ILE A 15 0.06 -0.88 3.51
C ILE A 15 1.30 -0.04 3.89
N GLY A 16 2.49 -0.39 3.39
CA GLY A 16 3.74 0.33 3.67
C GLY A 16 4.25 0.17 5.10
N ALA A 17 3.96 -0.97 5.76
CA ALA A 17 4.29 -1.23 7.17
C ALA A 17 5.44 -2.22 7.36
N LEU A 18 6.27 -2.45 6.34
CA LEU A 18 7.52 -3.21 6.48
C LEU A 18 8.68 -2.26 6.76
N GLU A 19 9.57 -2.68 7.65
CA GLU A 19 10.86 -2.01 7.87
C GLU A 19 11.78 -2.20 6.65
N PRO A 20 12.76 -1.31 6.42
CA PRO A 20 13.63 -1.36 5.24
C PRO A 20 14.31 -2.73 5.01
N GLU A 21 14.77 -3.36 6.08
CA GLU A 21 15.42 -4.68 6.03
C GLU A 21 14.42 -5.78 5.64
N GLU A 22 13.18 -5.68 6.12
CA GLU A 22 12.10 -6.61 5.78
C GLU A 22 11.66 -6.46 4.32
N VAL A 23 11.68 -5.24 3.78
CA VAL A 23 11.40 -4.97 2.36
C VAL A 23 12.41 -5.67 1.46
N GLU A 24 13.70 -5.65 1.83
CA GLU A 24 14.73 -6.31 1.01
C GLU A 24 14.53 -7.83 0.97
N GLU A 25 14.26 -8.46 2.11
CA GLU A 25 13.95 -9.89 2.16
C GLU A 25 12.66 -10.24 1.41
N PHE A 26 11.63 -9.38 1.53
CA PHE A 26 10.36 -9.52 0.84
C PHE A 26 10.54 -9.46 -0.68
N GLU A 27 11.29 -8.50 -1.20
CA GLU A 27 11.54 -8.36 -2.65
C GLU A 27 12.33 -9.56 -3.22
N LYS A 28 13.26 -10.13 -2.45
CA LYS A 28 13.95 -11.39 -2.81
C LYS A 28 12.96 -12.55 -2.91
N ALA A 29 12.04 -12.65 -1.95
CA ALA A 29 11.01 -13.70 -1.96
C ALA A 29 9.96 -13.50 -3.05
N ARG A 30 9.57 -12.25 -3.33
CA ARG A 30 8.68 -11.87 -4.44
C ARG A 30 9.24 -12.37 -5.76
N LYS A 31 10.52 -12.07 -6.04
CA LYS A 31 11.24 -12.59 -7.22
C LYS A 31 11.31 -14.12 -7.24
N LYS A 32 11.57 -14.76 -6.09
CA LYS A 32 11.65 -16.23 -5.98
C LYS A 32 10.32 -16.92 -6.30
N PHE A 33 9.20 -16.38 -5.83
CA PHE A 33 7.87 -16.97 -6.03
C PHE A 33 7.22 -16.53 -7.35
N GLY A 34 7.73 -15.50 -8.01
CA GLY A 34 7.34 -15.07 -9.34
C GLY A 34 5.85 -14.70 -9.43
N GLN A 35 5.18 -15.16 -10.49
CA GLN A 35 3.77 -14.82 -10.75
C GLN A 35 2.85 -15.14 -9.57
N LYS A 36 3.09 -16.24 -8.85
CA LYS A 36 2.29 -16.62 -7.69
C LYS A 36 2.36 -15.58 -6.56
N ALA A 37 3.50 -14.90 -6.40
CA ALA A 37 3.64 -13.79 -5.48
C ALA A 37 2.88 -12.56 -5.96
N GLU A 38 3.04 -12.18 -7.24
CA GLU A 38 2.32 -11.05 -7.84
C GLU A 38 0.81 -11.20 -7.71
N ASP A 39 0.27 -12.38 -8.06
CA ASP A 39 -1.16 -12.68 -7.94
C ASP A 39 -1.68 -12.51 -6.51
N PHE A 40 -0.86 -12.84 -5.51
CA PHE A 40 -1.23 -12.68 -4.11
C PHE A 40 -1.15 -11.22 -3.66
N ILE A 41 -0.08 -10.50 -4.04
CA ILE A 41 0.07 -9.06 -3.78
C ILE A 41 -1.09 -8.27 -4.39
N THR A 42 -1.49 -8.58 -5.63
CA THR A 42 -2.66 -7.95 -6.28
C THR A 42 -3.94 -8.18 -5.49
N LYS A 43 -4.16 -9.38 -4.95
CA LYS A 43 -5.32 -9.65 -4.06
C LYS A 43 -5.26 -8.81 -2.78
N CYS A 44 -4.07 -8.64 -2.20
CA CYS A 44 -3.89 -7.78 -1.03
C CYS A 44 -4.19 -6.31 -1.35
N TYR A 45 -3.75 -5.78 -2.49
CA TYR A 45 -4.10 -4.42 -2.93
C TYR A 45 -5.61 -4.25 -3.13
N ALA A 46 -6.28 -5.19 -3.80
CA ALA A 46 -7.72 -5.13 -4.01
C ALA A 46 -8.50 -5.14 -2.68
N LEU A 47 -8.07 -5.94 -1.71
CA LEU A 47 -8.65 -5.95 -0.37
C LEU A 47 -8.38 -4.64 0.39
N HIS A 48 -7.17 -4.08 0.28
CA HIS A 48 -6.83 -2.81 0.90
C HIS A 48 -7.69 -1.66 0.34
N GLU A 49 -7.86 -1.61 -0.98
CA GLU A 49 -8.71 -0.61 -1.65
C GLU A 49 -10.18 -0.76 -1.25
N ALA A 50 -10.73 -1.99 -1.31
CA ALA A 50 -12.10 -2.26 -0.88
C ALA A 50 -12.32 -1.87 0.59
N PHE A 51 -11.35 -2.16 1.46
CA PHE A 51 -11.40 -1.75 2.85
C PHE A 51 -11.39 -0.22 2.99
N ALA A 52 -10.46 0.48 2.33
CA ALA A 52 -10.38 1.93 2.35
C ALA A 52 -11.69 2.61 1.88
N LEU A 53 -12.37 2.04 0.87
CA LEU A 53 -13.66 2.52 0.38
C LEU A 53 -14.81 2.27 1.37
N SER A 54 -14.74 1.18 2.14
CA SER A 54 -15.74 0.85 3.15
C SER A 54 -15.62 1.66 4.45
N LEU A 55 -14.44 2.23 4.71
CA LEU A 55 -14.23 3.08 5.86
C LEU A 55 -15.08 4.33 5.70
N ARG A 56 -15.92 4.62 6.71
CA ARG A 56 -16.59 5.93 6.79
C ARG A 56 -15.49 6.99 6.78
N PRO A 57 -15.56 8.01 5.90
CA PRO A 57 -14.62 9.10 5.95
C PRO A 57 -14.60 9.64 7.38
N ALA A 58 -13.43 9.64 8.03
CA ALA A 58 -13.24 10.48 9.21
C ALA A 58 -13.71 11.88 8.78
N LYS A 59 -14.68 12.49 9.50
CA LYS A 59 -15.31 13.77 9.15
C LYS A 59 -14.30 14.62 8.40
N ALA A 60 -14.47 14.71 7.08
CA ALA A 60 -13.42 15.26 6.22
C ALA A 60 -13.09 16.63 6.78
N SER A 61 -11.90 16.78 7.38
CA SER A 61 -11.48 18.07 7.86
C SER A 61 -11.36 18.93 6.61
N ALA A 62 -12.29 19.88 6.45
CA ALA A 62 -12.29 20.78 5.31
C ALA A 62 -10.89 21.42 5.13
N ALA A 63 -10.22 21.70 6.25
CA ALA A 63 -8.85 22.20 6.29
C ALA A 63 -7.82 21.27 5.63
N ILE A 64 -7.96 19.94 5.71
CA ILE A 64 -7.04 19.00 5.06
C ILE A 64 -7.26 19.01 3.54
N LYS A 65 -8.52 19.03 3.10
CA LYS A 65 -8.87 19.14 1.68
C LYS A 65 -8.37 20.45 1.09
N ASP A 66 -8.61 21.57 1.77
CA ASP A 66 -8.20 22.90 1.30
C ASP A 66 -6.67 23.03 1.21
N ARG A 67 -5.94 22.50 2.21
CA ARG A 67 -4.48 22.45 2.19
C ARG A 67 -3.94 21.62 1.02
N LEU A 68 -4.53 20.44 0.77
CA LEU A 68 -4.14 19.59 -0.36
C LEU A 68 -4.38 20.30 -1.69
N MET A 69 -5.53 20.96 -1.84
CA MET A 69 -5.87 21.69 -3.06
C MET A 69 -4.95 22.89 -3.30
N SER A 70 -4.46 23.56 -2.25
CA SER A 70 -3.44 24.62 -2.39
C SER A 70 -2.14 24.08 -2.97
N MET A 71 -1.62 22.98 -2.41
CA MET A 71 -0.37 22.36 -2.87
C MET A 71 -0.44 21.87 -4.32
N VAL A 72 -1.62 21.40 -4.75
CA VAL A 72 -1.84 20.99 -6.15
C VAL A 72 -1.88 22.19 -7.10
N ARG A 73 -2.42 23.33 -6.66
CA ARG A 73 -2.44 24.57 -7.46
C ARG A 73 -1.03 25.15 -7.61
N GLU A 74 -0.28 25.23 -6.51
CA GLU A 74 1.12 25.70 -6.52
C GLU A 74 1.99 24.89 -7.49
N ARG A 75 1.78 23.56 -7.56
CA ARG A 75 2.48 22.69 -8.53
C ARG A 75 2.06 22.84 -9.99
N LYS A 76 0.88 23.41 -10.27
CA LYS A 76 0.40 23.66 -11.64
C LYS A 76 0.85 25.02 -12.18
N GLU A 77 1.30 25.91 -11.31
CA GLU A 77 1.81 27.24 -11.65
C GLU A 77 3.34 27.25 -11.80
N THR A 78 4.01 26.10 -11.68
CA THR A 78 5.44 25.88 -11.95
C THR A 78 5.62 24.99 -13.18
#